data_AF-A0A2G6C312-F1
#
_entry.id   AF-A0A2G6C312-F1
#
_cell.length_a   1.000
_cell.length_b   1.000
_cell.length_c   1.000
_cell.angle_alpha   90.00
_cell.angle_beta   90.00
_cell.angle_gamma   90.00
#
_symmetry.space_group_name_H-M   'P 1'
#
loop_
_entity.id
_entity.type
_entity.pdbx_description
1 polymer ?
#
loop_
_entity_poly.entity_id
_entity_poly.type
_entity_poly.pdbx_seq_one_letter_code
_entity_poly.pdbx_strand_id
1 'polypeptide(L)'
;MSRQRYAGRNQNTTGFRTREYTLGPISNTILLVIMACLLGLLYLTQVTKTNAFGYTINDLQQQQTELADEHAQLEVASARLQALEQIKNSDVAQNMVSVAPSGTIQR
;
A
#
# COMPACT_ATOMS: atom_id res chain seq x y z
N MET A 1 28.13 -71.25 3.72
CA MET A 1 27.30 -72.06 2.81
C MET A 1 26.23 -71.17 2.16
N SER A 2 26.52 -70.62 0.98
CA SER A 2 25.60 -69.76 0.23
C SER A 2 24.84 -70.59 -0.82
N ARG A 3 23.51 -70.70 -0.68
CA ARG A 3 22.66 -71.31 -1.71
C ARG A 3 22.40 -70.27 -2.81
N GLN A 4 23.28 -70.19 -3.81
CA GLN A 4 22.95 -69.56 -5.09
C GLN A 4 21.86 -70.41 -5.75
N ARG A 5 20.61 -69.98 -5.64
CA ARG A 5 19.51 -70.58 -6.40
C ARG A 5 19.62 -70.11 -7.84
N TYR A 6 20.12 -70.99 -8.71
CA TYR A 6 20.05 -70.80 -10.15
C TYR A 6 18.58 -70.81 -10.58
N ALA A 7 18.16 -69.78 -11.31
CA ALA A 7 16.86 -69.76 -11.96
C ALA A 7 16.79 -70.92 -12.97
N GLY A 8 15.74 -71.73 -12.89
CA GLY A 8 15.56 -72.90 -13.76
C GLY A 8 15.21 -72.52 -15.20
N ARG A 9 15.55 -73.38 -16.16
CA ARG A 9 15.11 -73.26 -17.57
C ARG A 9 13.57 -73.28 -17.64
N ASN A 10 12.99 -72.47 -18.53
CA ASN A 10 11.54 -72.22 -18.71
C ASN A 10 10.82 -71.39 -17.63
N GLN A 11 11.52 -70.50 -16.92
CA GLN A 11 10.84 -69.49 -16.09
C GLN A 11 10.80 -68.14 -16.82
N ASN A 12 9.60 -67.73 -17.26
CA ASN A 12 9.36 -66.38 -17.75
C ASN A 12 9.34 -65.41 -16.57
N THR A 13 10.50 -64.85 -16.22
CA THR A 13 10.58 -63.79 -15.22
C THR A 13 10.26 -62.46 -15.89
N THR A 14 9.05 -61.96 -15.71
CA THR A 14 8.72 -60.59 -16.12
C THR A 14 9.29 -59.62 -15.10
N GLY A 15 10.40 -58.97 -15.44
CA GLY A 15 10.91 -57.87 -14.63
C GLY A 15 9.96 -56.69 -14.74
N PHE A 16 9.29 -56.32 -13.65
CA PHE A 16 8.58 -55.04 -13.57
C PHE A 16 9.63 -53.93 -13.59
N ARG A 17 9.95 -53.44 -14.78
CA ARG A 17 10.70 -52.20 -14.92
C ARG A 17 9.77 -51.08 -14.48
N THR A 18 10.00 -50.53 -13.29
CA THR A 18 9.47 -49.23 -12.92
C THR A 18 9.98 -48.26 -13.97
N ARG A 19 9.11 -47.86 -14.89
CA ARG A 19 9.44 -46.86 -15.90
C ARG A 19 9.56 -45.55 -15.15
N GLU A 20 10.79 -45.19 -14.78
CA GLU A 20 11.09 -43.86 -14.30
C GLU A 20 10.67 -42.89 -15.41
N TYR A 21 9.62 -42.13 -15.14
CA TYR A 21 9.18 -41.05 -16.02
C TYR A 21 10.21 -39.93 -15.92
N THR A 22 11.38 -40.14 -16.53
CA THR A 22 12.37 -39.09 -16.66
C THR A 22 11.81 -38.08 -17.64
N LEU A 23 11.61 -36.84 -17.20
CA LEU A 23 11.26 -35.76 -18.11
C LEU A 23 12.34 -35.68 -19.19
N GLY A 24 11.97 -35.91 -20.44
CA GLY A 24 12.90 -35.83 -21.56
C GLY A 24 13.48 -34.43 -21.70
N PRO A 25 14.63 -34.25 -22.38
CA PRO A 25 15.30 -32.96 -22.52
C PRO A 25 14.37 -31.85 -23.01
N ILE A 26 13.47 -32.18 -23.95
CA ILE A 26 12.47 -31.27 -24.52
C ILE A 26 11.44 -30.84 -23.45
N SER A 27 10.98 -31.78 -22.63
CA SER A 27 10.00 -31.47 -21.57
C SER A 27 10.62 -30.57 -20.49
N ASN A 28 11.90 -30.76 -20.18
CA ASN A 28 12.61 -29.89 -19.23
C ASN A 28 12.78 -28.46 -19.78
N THR A 29 13.12 -28.31 -21.07
CA THR A 29 13.21 -26.97 -21.70
C THR A 29 11.87 -26.25 -21.74
N ILE A 30 10.77 -26.94 -22.04
CA ILE A 30 9.43 -26.34 -22.02
C ILE A 30 9.08 -25.88 -20.60
N LEU A 31 9.39 -26.69 -19.59
CA LEU A 31 9.15 -26.34 -18.19
C LEU A 31 9.97 -25.11 -17.76
N LEU A 32 11.24 -25.01 -18.18
CA LEU A 32 12.07 -23.83 -17.95
C LEU A 32 11.50 -22.56 -18.61
N VAL A 33 11.02 -22.66 -19.84
CA VAL A 33 10.39 -21.52 -20.54
C VAL A 33 9.12 -21.07 -19.83
N ILE A 34 8.26 -22.02 -19.43
CA ILE A 34 7.05 -21.70 -18.66
C ILE A 34 7.43 -21.05 -17.33
N MET A 35 8.43 -21.57 -16.62
CA MET A 35 8.85 -21.01 -15.34
C MET A 35 9.42 -19.59 -15.49
N ALA A 36 10.24 -19.34 -16.51
CA ALA A 36 10.73 -17.99 -16.83
C ALA A 36 9.57 -17.03 -17.15
N CYS A 37 8.57 -17.49 -17.90
CA CYS A 37 7.38 -16.70 -18.22
C CYS A 37 6.56 -16.37 -16.96
N LEU A 38 6.33 -17.35 -16.08
CA LEU A 38 5.63 -17.17 -14.81
C LEU A 38 6.35 -16.16 -13.91
N LEU A 39 7.68 -16.25 -13.81
CA LEU A 39 8.48 -15.29 -13.06
C LEU A 39 8.39 -13.88 -13.66
N GLY A 40 8.41 -13.75 -14.98
CA GLY A 40 8.23 -12.48 -15.67
C GLY A 40 6.84 -11.86 -15.43
N LEU A 41 5.78 -12.66 -15.49
CA LEU A 41 4.40 -12.20 -15.21
C LEU A 41 4.22 -11.79 -13.75
N LEU A 42 4.83 -12.54 -12.81
CA LEU A 42 4.80 -12.21 -11.39
C LEU A 42 5.54 -10.90 -11.14
N TYR A 43 6.70 -10.69 -11.76
CA TYR A 43 7.44 -9.42 -11.70
C TYR A 43 6.61 -8.25 -12.23
N LEU A 44 5.96 -8.41 -13.39
CA LEU A 44 5.09 -7.37 -13.94
C LEU A 44 3.90 -7.07 -13.01
N THR A 45 3.32 -8.09 -12.37
CA THR A 45 2.23 -7.93 -11.40
C THR A 45 2.69 -7.15 -10.17
N GLN A 46 3.91 -7.40 -9.67
CA GLN A 46 4.47 -6.63 -8.57
C GLN A 46 4.68 -5.17 -8.98
N VAL A 47 5.22 -4.92 -10.18
CA VAL A 47 5.38 -3.56 -10.70
C VAL A 47 4.03 -2.85 -10.81
N THR A 48 3.00 -3.48 -11.38
CA THR A 48 1.66 -2.88 -11.51
C THR A 48 1.02 -2.58 -10.15
N LYS A 49 1.14 -3.50 -9.18
CA LYS A 49 0.60 -3.30 -7.83
C LYS A 49 1.37 -2.22 -7.07
N THR A 50 2.69 -2.20 -7.11
CA THR A 50 3.51 -1.16 -6.47
C THR A 50 3.24 0.23 -7.05
N ASN A 51 3.02 0.34 -8.37
CA ASN A 51 2.59 1.60 -8.98
C ASN A 51 1.22 2.04 -8.45
N ALA A 52 0.22 1.16 -8.44
CA ALA A 52 -1.13 1.51 -7.98
C ALA A 52 -1.16 1.88 -6.47
N PHE A 53 -0.51 1.09 -5.61
CA PHE A 53 -0.44 1.40 -4.17
C PHE A 53 0.37 2.66 -3.89
N GLY A 54 1.42 2.94 -4.68
CA GLY A 54 2.21 4.17 -4.57
C GLY A 54 1.37 5.43 -4.81
N TYR A 55 0.48 5.43 -5.81
CA TYR A 55 -0.40 6.57 -6.07
C TYR A 55 -1.42 6.77 -4.95
N THR A 56 -2.08 5.71 -4.48
CA THR A 56 -3.06 5.82 -3.40
C THR A 56 -2.42 6.30 -2.09
N ILE A 57 -1.21 5.84 -1.77
CA ILE A 57 -0.48 6.29 -0.57
C ILE A 57 -0.11 7.77 -0.66
N ASN A 58 0.39 8.24 -1.82
CA ASN A 58 0.72 9.65 -1.99
C ASN A 58 -0.53 10.54 -1.91
N ASP A 59 -1.63 10.13 -2.53
CA ASP A 59 -2.90 10.88 -2.48
C ASP A 59 -3.44 10.97 -1.04
N LEU A 60 -3.45 9.85 -0.30
CA LEU A 60 -3.83 9.83 1.12
C LEU A 60 -2.90 10.68 1.99
N GLN A 61 -1.58 10.65 1.74
CA GLN A 61 -0.61 11.47 2.47
C GLN A 61 -0.81 12.97 2.19
N GLN A 62 -1.14 13.32 0.95
CA GLN A 62 -1.42 14.69 0.56
C GLN A 62 -2.71 15.20 1.21
N GLN A 63 -3.79 14.40 1.17
CA GLN A 63 -5.05 14.71 1.87
C GLN A 63 -4.86 14.84 3.38
N GLN A 64 -4.05 13.96 4.00
CA GLN A 64 -3.73 14.07 5.42
C GLN A 64 -3.02 15.39 5.74
N THR A 65 -2.07 15.79 4.90
CA THR A 65 -1.31 17.04 5.09
C THR A 65 -2.22 18.25 4.97
N GLU A 66 -3.08 18.26 3.94
CA GLU A 66 -4.06 19.33 3.72
C GLU A 66 -5.05 19.45 4.89
N LEU A 67 -5.60 18.33 5.37
CA LEU A 67 -6.50 18.31 6.53
C LEU A 67 -5.81 18.75 7.82
N ALA A 68 -4.53 18.40 8.02
CA ALA A 68 -3.76 18.84 9.17
C ALA A 68 -3.54 20.36 9.16
N ASP A 69 -3.23 20.92 7.99
CA ASP A 69 -3.07 22.36 7.80
C ASP A 69 -4.40 23.11 8.00
N GLU A 70 -5.51 22.57 7.50
CA GLU A 70 -6.84 23.15 7.71
C GLU A 70 -7.24 23.12 9.20
N HIS A 71 -6.98 22.01 9.90
CA HIS A 71 -7.23 21.91 11.34
C HIS A 71 -6.43 22.93 12.14
N ALA A 72 -5.14 23.11 11.84
CA ALA A 72 -4.30 24.10 12.49
C ALA A 72 -4.81 25.54 12.26
N GLN A 73 -5.27 25.83 11.03
CA GLN A 73 -5.87 27.13 10.71
C GLN A 73 -7.18 27.37 11.47
N LEU A 74 -8.05 26.36 11.53
CA LEU A 74 -9.31 26.42 12.27
C LEU A 74 -9.07 26.60 13.77
N GLU A 75 -8.07 25.93 14.33
CA GLU A 75 -7.69 26.08 15.74
C GLU A 75 -7.25 27.52 16.05
N VAL A 76 -6.39 28.10 15.22
CA VAL A 76 -5.97 29.51 15.36
C VAL A 76 -7.16 30.47 15.19
N ALA A 77 -8.03 30.23 14.21
CA ALA A 77 -9.21 31.05 14.00
C ALA A 77 -10.17 30.99 15.21
N SER A 78 -10.37 29.81 15.79
CA SER A 78 -11.19 29.61 16.98
C SER A 78 -10.60 30.34 18.20
N ALA A 79 -9.29 30.27 18.40
CA ALA A 79 -8.60 30.96 19.47
C ALA A 79 -8.72 32.49 19.33
N ARG A 80 -8.61 33.01 18.10
CA ARG A 80 -8.83 34.43 17.80
C ARG A 80 -10.26 34.86 18.10
N LEU A 81 -11.26 34.09 17.67
CA LEU A 81 -12.66 34.36 17.97
C LEU A 81 -12.93 34.35 19.47
N GLN A 82 -12.35 33.39 20.19
CA GLN A 82 -12.49 33.30 21.65
C GLN A 82 -11.83 34.49 22.35
N ALA A 83 -10.65 34.92 21.91
CA ALA A 83 -10.01 36.13 22.42
C ALA A 83 -10.85 37.38 22.14
N LEU A 84 -11.47 37.48 20.95
CA LEU A 84 -12.38 38.59 20.62
C LEU A 84 -13.60 38.61 21.54
N GLU A 85 -14.21 37.45 21.79
CA GLU A 85 -15.37 37.32 22.67
C GLU A 85 -15.01 37.67 24.12
N GLN A 86 -13.82 37.28 24.59
CA GLN A 86 -13.30 37.69 25.90
C GLN A 86 -13.10 39.21 26.01
N ILE A 87 -12.52 39.84 24.98
CA ILE A 87 -12.33 41.30 24.95
C ILE A 87 -13.68 42.01 24.95
N LYS A 88 -14.63 41.58 24.12
CA LYS A 88 -16.00 42.12 24.05
C LYS A 88 -16.73 42.02 25.39
N ASN A 89 -16.52 40.93 26.13
CA ASN A 89 -17.15 40.70 27.42
C ASN A 89 -16.33 41.25 28.61
N SER A 90 -15.17 41.85 28.37
CA SER A 90 -14.34 42.46 29.41
C SER A 90 -14.91 43.79 29.91
N ASP A 91 -14.69 44.09 31.19
CA ASP A 91 -15.14 45.34 31.82
C ASP A 91 -14.62 46.60 31.11
N VAL A 92 -13.48 46.52 30.40
CA VAL A 92 -12.93 47.62 29.61
C VAL A 92 -13.84 47.97 28.43
N ALA A 93 -14.40 46.96 27.75
CA ALA A 93 -15.31 47.17 26.63
C ALA A 93 -16.70 47.65 27.08
N GLN A 94 -17.18 47.18 28.25
CA GLN A 94 -18.43 47.66 28.84
C GLN A 94 -18.37 49.12 29.30
N ASN A 95 -17.18 49.61 29.66
CA ASN A 95 -16.93 51.00 30.03
C ASN A 95 -16.61 51.91 28.82
N MET A 96 -16.59 51.39 27.60
CA MET A 96 -16.45 52.23 26.40
C MET A 96 -17.78 52.93 26.10
N VAL A 97 -17.82 54.26 26.26
CA VAL A 97 -18.95 55.08 25.84
C VAL A 97 -18.89 55.29 24.33
N SER A 98 -20.01 55.05 23.64
CA SER A 98 -20.15 55.33 22.21
C SER A 98 -19.91 56.82 21.95
N VAL A 99 -18.76 57.17 21.41
CA VAL A 99 -18.48 58.52 20.92
C VAL A 99 -18.85 58.57 19.45
N ALA A 100 -19.83 59.42 19.11
CA ALA A 100 -20.19 59.69 17.72
C ALA A 100 -18.96 60.23 16.96
N PRO A 101 -18.75 59.87 15.68
CA PRO A 101 -17.61 60.35 14.91
C PRO A 101 -17.66 61.88 14.81
N SER A 102 -16.79 62.57 15.54
CA SER A 102 -16.55 64.00 15.37
C SER A 102 -15.67 64.19 14.14
N GLY A 103 -16.28 64.20 12.96
CA GLY A 103 -15.56 64.44 11.73
C GLY A 103 -16.24 63.86 10.50
N THR A 104 -17.32 64.49 10.04
CA THR A 104 -17.64 64.47 8.61
C THR A 104 -16.55 65.25 7.89
N ILE A 105 -15.53 64.56 7.36
CA ILE A 105 -14.62 65.18 6.38
C ILE A 105 -15.43 65.29 5.09
N GLN A 106 -15.96 66.48 4.85
CA GLN A 106 -16.56 66.85 3.59
C GLN A 106 -15.45 67.39 2.69
N ARG A 107 -15.01 66.58 1.73
CA ARG A 107 -14.28 67.04 0.55
C ARG A 107 -14.58 66.16 -0.64
#